data_AF-A0A1F7NJ03-F1
#
_entry.id   AF-A0A1F7NJ03-F1
#
_cell.length_a   1.000
_cell.length_b   1.000
_cell.length_c   1.000
_cell.angle_alpha   90.00
_cell.angle_beta   90.00
_cell.angle_gamma   90.00
#
_symmetry.space_group_name_H-M   'P 1'
#
loop_
_entity.id
_entity.type
_entity.pdbx_description
1 polymer ?
#
loop_
_entity_poly.entity_id
_entity_poly.type
_entity_poly.pdbx_seq_one_letter_code
_entity_poly.pdbx_strand_id
1 'polypeptide(L)'
;MKALATIAVGGALVVALWAPSVGAQEIKDDLKDIRQDRREIREDTREIRQDRRELHEDRQALRDAIKSGDKDAIRKARRELRGDRQELREDVKDRRDDGRDLRHDRRELRHDVYQKRHGK
;
A
#
# COMPACT_ATOMS: atom_id res chain seq x y z
N MET A 1 67.26 -41.94 5.99
CA MET A 1 66.59 -40.97 5.10
C MET A 1 65.63 -40.15 5.94
N LYS A 2 65.88 -38.85 6.12
CA LYS A 2 64.95 -37.87 6.71
C LYS A 2 64.84 -36.74 5.69
N ALA A 3 63.65 -36.52 5.12
CA ALA A 3 63.39 -35.37 4.27
C ALA A 3 62.64 -34.33 5.11
N LEU A 4 63.22 -33.13 5.12
CA LEU A 4 62.84 -31.97 5.92
C LEU A 4 61.69 -31.19 5.26
N ALA A 5 60.85 -30.62 6.11
CA ALA A 5 59.81 -29.65 5.76
C ALA A 5 60.42 -28.26 5.49
N THR A 6 59.89 -27.55 4.48
CA THR A 6 59.96 -26.08 4.40
C THR A 6 58.69 -25.56 3.72
N ILE A 7 57.96 -24.74 4.48
CA ILE A 7 56.80 -23.95 4.05
C ILE A 7 57.31 -22.76 3.22
N ALA A 8 56.59 -22.39 2.16
CA ALA A 8 56.71 -21.06 1.57
C ALA A 8 55.32 -20.53 1.18
N VAL A 9 55.05 -19.35 1.72
CA VAL A 9 53.87 -18.50 1.60
C VAL A 9 53.89 -17.71 0.28
N GLY A 10 52.74 -17.52 -0.35
CA GLY A 10 52.49 -16.50 -1.37
C GLY A 10 51.31 -16.86 -2.27
N GLY A 11 50.31 -16.03 -2.53
CA GLY A 11 50.05 -14.65 -2.15
C GLY A 11 48.71 -14.20 -2.75
N ALA A 12 48.04 -13.29 -2.04
CA ALA A 12 47.00 -12.35 -2.47
C ALA A 12 45.77 -12.88 -3.25
N LEU A 13 44.73 -13.25 -2.50
CA LEU A 13 43.34 -13.16 -2.94
C LEU A 13 42.95 -11.68 -3.09
N VAL A 14 42.96 -11.15 -4.31
CA VAL A 14 42.30 -9.88 -4.61
C VAL A 14 40.81 -10.16 -4.76
N VAL A 15 40.07 -10.10 -3.66
CA VAL A 15 38.60 -10.04 -3.71
C VAL A 15 38.23 -8.61 -4.07
N ALA A 16 37.92 -8.39 -5.34
CA ALA A 16 37.42 -7.12 -5.83
C ALA A 16 36.08 -6.80 -5.14
N LEU A 17 36.07 -5.72 -4.34
CA LEU A 17 34.89 -5.13 -3.73
C LEU A 17 33.87 -4.74 -4.81
N TRP A 18 32.85 -5.56 -5.01
CA TRP A 18 31.56 -5.15 -5.57
C TRP A 18 30.53 -5.27 -4.45
N ALA A 19 30.54 -4.31 -3.52
CA ALA A 19 29.39 -4.08 -2.67
C ALA A 19 28.48 -3.12 -3.43
N PRO A 20 27.39 -3.57 -4.08
CA PRO A 20 26.36 -2.63 -4.47
C PRO A 20 25.88 -1.96 -3.17
N SER A 21 25.75 -0.65 -3.18
CA SER A 21 25.22 0.11 -2.05
C SER A 21 23.76 -0.31 -1.78
N VAL A 22 23.56 -1.40 -1.03
CA VAL A 22 22.26 -2.05 -0.77
C VAL A 22 21.23 -1.02 -0.27
N GLY A 23 21.62 -0.16 0.68
CA GLY A 23 20.76 0.93 1.17
C GLY A 23 20.53 2.11 0.20
N ALA A 24 21.07 2.11 -1.01
CA ALA A 24 20.66 3.05 -2.06
C ALA A 24 19.59 2.47 -2.99
N GLN A 25 19.57 1.14 -3.10
CA GLN A 25 18.56 0.44 -3.86
C GLN A 25 17.27 0.34 -3.05
N GLU A 26 17.35 -0.04 -1.77
CA GLU A 26 16.20 -0.10 -0.85
C GLU A 26 15.44 1.24 -0.79
N ILE A 27 16.12 2.36 -0.52
CA ILE A 27 15.51 3.71 -0.51
C ILE A 27 14.80 4.05 -1.84
N LYS A 28 15.33 3.57 -2.98
CA LYS A 28 14.69 3.82 -4.29
C LYS A 28 13.44 2.98 -4.46
N ASP A 29 13.46 1.75 -3.98
CA ASP A 29 12.34 0.83 -4.03
C ASP A 29 11.23 1.33 -3.08
N ASP A 30 11.56 1.74 -1.86
CA ASP A 30 10.59 2.38 -0.92
C ASP A 30 9.93 3.62 -1.54
N LEU A 31 10.70 4.46 -2.24
CA LEU A 31 10.17 5.64 -2.91
C LEU A 31 9.21 5.29 -4.06
N LYS A 32 9.45 4.16 -4.72
CA LYS A 32 8.60 3.65 -5.80
C LYS A 32 7.30 3.10 -5.22
N ASP A 33 7.37 2.34 -4.14
CA ASP A 33 6.22 1.76 -3.45
C ASP A 33 5.33 2.87 -2.87
N ILE A 34 5.91 3.83 -2.14
CA ILE A 34 5.21 5.04 -1.67
C ILE A 34 4.52 5.81 -2.81
N ARG A 35 5.11 5.82 -4.02
CA ARG A 35 4.51 6.48 -5.18
C ARG A 35 3.32 5.67 -5.71
N GLN A 36 3.41 4.36 -5.68
CA GLN A 36 2.35 3.44 -6.07
C GLN A 36 1.18 3.50 -5.09
N ASP A 37 1.41 3.40 -3.77
CA ASP A 37 0.33 3.46 -2.76
C ASP A 37 -0.44 4.78 -2.84
N ARG A 38 0.27 5.88 -3.11
CA ARG A 38 -0.38 7.19 -3.33
C ARG A 38 -1.28 7.21 -4.55
N ARG A 39 -0.97 6.42 -5.57
CA ARG A 39 -1.79 6.31 -6.77
C ARG A 39 -3.01 5.46 -6.46
N GLU A 40 -2.83 4.32 -5.80
CA GLU A 40 -3.90 3.42 -5.38
C GLU A 40 -4.90 4.16 -4.47
N ILE A 41 -4.44 4.81 -3.39
CA ILE A 41 -5.30 5.62 -2.50
C ILE A 41 -6.10 6.70 -3.27
N ARG A 42 -5.54 7.25 -4.36
CA ARG A 42 -6.25 8.24 -5.19
C ARG A 42 -7.31 7.58 -6.07
N GLU A 43 -7.05 6.37 -6.55
CA GLU A 43 -8.00 5.55 -7.31
C GLU A 43 -9.15 5.13 -6.37
N ASP A 44 -8.87 4.58 -5.18
CA ASP A 44 -9.89 4.25 -4.18
C ASP A 44 -10.72 5.47 -3.77
N THR A 45 -10.08 6.63 -3.64
CA THR A 45 -10.79 7.88 -3.32
C THR A 45 -11.74 8.31 -4.45
N ARG A 46 -11.47 7.95 -5.71
CA ARG A 46 -12.37 8.20 -6.83
C ARG A 46 -13.52 7.21 -6.83
N GLU A 47 -13.24 5.94 -6.58
CA GLU A 47 -14.24 4.87 -6.48
C GLU A 47 -15.23 5.15 -5.35
N ILE A 48 -14.74 5.42 -4.13
CA ILE A 48 -15.55 5.86 -2.97
C ILE A 48 -16.44 7.08 -3.30
N ARG A 49 -16.00 7.98 -4.19
CA ARG A 49 -16.82 9.12 -4.62
C ARG A 49 -17.90 8.72 -5.61
N GLN A 50 -17.66 7.74 -6.46
CA GLN A 50 -18.66 7.17 -7.36
C GLN A 50 -19.69 6.39 -6.56
N ASP A 51 -19.29 5.51 -5.66
CA ASP A 51 -20.23 4.73 -4.81
C ASP A 51 -21.12 5.66 -3.98
N ARG A 52 -20.57 6.79 -3.50
CA ARG A 52 -21.37 7.80 -2.79
C ARG A 52 -22.44 8.45 -3.66
N ARG A 53 -22.21 8.57 -4.97
CA ARG A 53 -23.20 9.10 -5.93
C ARG A 53 -24.26 8.04 -6.22
N GLU A 54 -23.86 6.81 -6.45
CA GLU A 54 -24.78 5.68 -6.64
C GLU A 54 -25.68 5.52 -5.42
N LEU A 55 -25.10 5.53 -4.22
CA LEU A 55 -25.83 5.50 -2.95
C LEU A 55 -26.78 6.69 -2.75
N HIS A 56 -26.55 7.81 -3.43
CA HIS A 56 -27.50 8.92 -3.45
C HIS A 56 -28.68 8.60 -4.37
N GLU A 57 -28.43 8.03 -5.55
CA GLU A 57 -29.44 7.59 -6.51
C GLU A 57 -30.31 6.48 -5.91
N ASP A 58 -29.73 5.49 -5.23
CA ASP A 58 -30.49 4.41 -4.56
C ASP A 58 -31.39 4.93 -3.44
N ARG A 59 -30.97 6.00 -2.76
CA ARG A 59 -31.84 6.69 -1.78
C ARG A 59 -33.02 7.37 -2.48
N GLN A 60 -32.83 7.91 -3.68
CA GLN A 60 -33.92 8.48 -4.47
C GLN A 60 -34.87 7.38 -4.95
N ALA A 61 -34.34 6.28 -5.50
CA ALA A 61 -35.13 5.12 -5.91
C ALA A 61 -35.96 4.55 -4.74
N LEU A 62 -35.37 4.44 -3.54
CA LEU A 62 -36.11 4.03 -2.35
C LEU A 62 -37.23 5.02 -2.00
N ARG A 63 -37.00 6.33 -2.12
CA ARG A 63 -38.04 7.35 -1.88
C ARG A 63 -39.19 7.21 -2.86
N ASP A 64 -38.90 6.96 -4.13
CA ASP A 64 -39.92 6.81 -5.16
C ASP A 64 -40.69 5.49 -5.03
N ALA A 65 -40.03 4.39 -4.66
CA ALA A 65 -40.69 3.15 -4.27
C ALA A 65 -41.60 3.33 -3.04
N ILE A 66 -41.19 4.15 -2.07
CA ILE A 66 -42.04 4.49 -0.92
C ILE A 66 -43.28 5.27 -1.37
N LYS A 67 -43.14 6.22 -2.31
CA LYS A 67 -44.28 6.98 -2.85
C LYS A 67 -45.25 6.11 -3.65
N SER A 68 -44.75 5.13 -4.41
CA SER A 68 -45.60 4.22 -5.18
C SER A 68 -46.39 3.25 -4.29
N GLY A 69 -45.93 3.03 -3.04
CA GLY A 69 -46.56 2.11 -2.09
C GLY A 69 -46.27 0.64 -2.37
N ASP A 70 -45.41 0.33 -3.35
CA ASP A 70 -45.00 -1.04 -3.68
C ASP A 70 -44.07 -1.59 -2.59
N LYS A 71 -44.62 -2.44 -1.73
CA LYS A 71 -43.90 -3.04 -0.60
C LYS A 71 -42.72 -3.90 -1.03
N ASP A 72 -42.79 -4.55 -2.18
CA ASP A 72 -41.72 -5.43 -2.66
C ASP A 72 -40.58 -4.60 -3.25
N ALA A 73 -40.90 -3.55 -4.02
CA ALA A 73 -39.92 -2.56 -4.47
C ALA A 73 -39.20 -1.87 -3.29
N ILE A 74 -39.94 -1.47 -2.25
CA ILE A 74 -39.35 -0.88 -1.03
C ILE A 74 -38.41 -1.86 -0.35
N ARG A 75 -38.80 -3.15 -0.22
CA ARG A 75 -37.97 -4.17 0.41
C ARG A 75 -36.67 -4.39 -0.36
N LYS A 76 -36.76 -4.45 -1.69
CA LYS A 76 -35.61 -4.60 -2.58
C LYS A 76 -34.66 -3.40 -2.47
N ALA A 77 -35.17 -2.19 -2.64
CA ALA A 77 -34.37 -0.96 -2.54
C ALA A 77 -33.70 -0.79 -1.16
N ARG A 78 -34.37 -1.21 -0.07
CA ARG A 78 -33.75 -1.20 1.27
C ARG A 78 -32.60 -2.20 1.40
N ARG A 79 -32.70 -3.36 0.74
CA ARG A 79 -31.66 -4.39 0.78
C ARG A 79 -30.43 -3.94 0.00
N GLU A 80 -30.64 -3.43 -1.21
CA GLU A 80 -29.59 -2.85 -2.06
C GLU A 80 -28.87 -1.73 -1.31
N LEU A 81 -29.60 -0.71 -0.84
CA LEU A 81 -29.04 0.39 -0.05
C LEU A 81 -28.23 -0.07 1.19
N ARG A 82 -28.59 -1.20 1.79
CA ARG A 82 -27.84 -1.75 2.92
C ARG A 82 -26.53 -2.37 2.46
N GLY A 83 -26.53 -3.08 1.34
CA GLY A 83 -25.34 -3.63 0.68
C GLY A 83 -24.37 -2.53 0.31
N ASP A 84 -24.81 -1.55 -0.46
CA ASP A 84 -23.94 -0.45 -0.95
C ASP A 84 -23.35 0.36 0.22
N ARG A 85 -24.12 0.54 1.31
CA ARG A 85 -23.60 1.19 2.54
C ARG A 85 -22.54 0.36 3.24
N GLN A 86 -22.63 -0.96 3.17
CA GLN A 86 -21.67 -1.87 3.78
C GLN A 86 -20.38 -1.89 2.96
N GLU A 87 -20.49 -2.01 1.63
CA GLU A 87 -19.36 -1.97 0.70
C GLU A 87 -18.59 -0.65 0.84
N LEU A 88 -19.28 0.50 0.69
CA LEU A 88 -18.68 1.83 0.89
C LEU A 88 -17.99 1.98 2.26
N ARG A 89 -18.49 1.30 3.29
CA ARG A 89 -17.87 1.36 4.63
C ARG A 89 -16.55 0.60 4.66
N GLU A 90 -16.48 -0.57 4.03
CA GLU A 90 -15.24 -1.34 3.92
C GLU A 90 -14.23 -0.58 3.03
N ASP A 91 -14.63 -0.04 1.87
CA ASP A 91 -13.71 0.73 1.01
C ASP A 91 -13.13 1.96 1.75
N VAL A 92 -13.97 2.66 2.50
CA VAL A 92 -13.54 3.80 3.31
C VAL A 92 -12.56 3.39 4.41
N LYS A 93 -12.71 2.18 4.96
CA LYS A 93 -11.84 1.62 5.99
C LYS A 93 -10.51 1.19 5.39
N ASP A 94 -10.53 0.45 4.29
CA ASP A 94 -9.32 -0.04 3.62
C ASP A 94 -8.45 1.14 3.17
N ARG A 95 -9.02 2.10 2.43
CA ARG A 95 -8.33 3.34 2.05
C ARG A 95 -7.78 4.12 3.25
N ARG A 96 -8.42 4.02 4.43
CA ARG A 96 -7.92 4.68 5.65
C ARG A 96 -6.68 3.96 6.18
N ASP A 97 -6.69 2.64 6.15
CA ASP A 97 -5.60 1.79 6.61
C ASP A 97 -4.41 1.88 5.63
N ASP A 98 -4.62 1.88 4.32
CA ASP A 98 -3.56 2.20 3.32
C ASP A 98 -2.95 3.59 3.58
N GLY A 99 -3.80 4.55 3.94
CA GLY A 99 -3.35 5.87 4.34
C GLY A 99 -2.51 5.88 5.62
N ARG A 100 -2.64 4.91 6.53
CA ARG A 100 -1.77 4.74 7.70
C ARG A 100 -0.45 4.10 7.30
N ASP A 101 -0.50 3.06 6.47
CA ASP A 101 0.68 2.32 6.04
C ASP A 101 1.62 3.24 5.26
N LEU A 102 1.08 4.01 4.30
CA LEU A 102 1.82 5.06 3.61
C LEU A 102 2.46 6.10 4.56
N ARG A 103 1.85 6.39 5.71
CA ARG A 103 2.45 7.29 6.72
C ARG A 103 3.58 6.61 7.48
N HIS A 104 3.47 5.31 7.71
CA HIS A 104 4.50 4.48 8.32
C HIS A 104 5.72 4.39 7.40
N ASP A 105 5.53 4.02 6.13
CA ASP A 105 6.62 3.84 5.15
C ASP A 105 7.39 5.15 4.96
N ARG A 106 6.69 6.28 4.91
CA ARG A 106 7.32 7.61 4.87
C ARG A 106 8.18 7.92 6.09
N ARG A 107 7.79 7.42 7.27
CA ARG A 107 8.55 7.62 8.51
C ARG A 107 9.80 6.74 8.50
N GLU A 108 9.67 5.49 8.07
CA GLU A 108 10.78 4.54 7.93
C GLU A 108 11.79 5.05 6.90
N LEU A 109 11.34 5.39 5.70
CA LEU A 109 12.18 5.98 4.67
C LEU A 109 12.94 7.22 5.17
N ARG A 110 12.29 8.09 5.95
CA ARG A 110 12.96 9.26 6.53
C ARG A 110 14.06 8.84 7.51
N HIS A 111 13.83 7.81 8.30
CA HIS A 111 14.81 7.27 9.23
C HIS A 111 15.98 6.62 8.48
N ASP A 112 15.72 5.85 7.42
CA ASP A 112 16.77 5.17 6.64
C ASP A 112 17.64 6.16 5.87
N VAL A 113 17.02 7.20 5.29
CA VAL A 113 17.73 8.34 4.68
C VAL A 113 18.58 9.07 5.72
N TYR A 114 18.08 9.24 6.95
CA TYR A 114 18.85 9.87 8.02
C TYR A 114 20.04 8.99 8.46
N GLN A 115 19.82 7.71 8.71
CA GLN A 115 20.86 6.76 9.08
C GLN A 115 21.94 6.67 8.01
N LYS A 116 21.57 6.60 6.73
CA LYS A 116 22.55 6.59 5.64
C LYS A 116 23.40 7.85 5.56
N ARG A 117 22.85 9.01 5.95
CA ARG A 117 23.56 10.29 5.92
C ARG A 117 24.47 10.50 7.14
N HIS A 118 24.11 9.94 8.29
CA HIS A 118 24.74 10.25 9.58
C HIS A 118 25.34 9.05 10.32
N GLY A 119 24.98 7.83 9.93
CA GLY A 119 25.61 6.59 10.35
C GLY A 119 26.94 6.43 9.62
N LYS A 120 28.03 6.51 10.38
CA LYS A 120 29.38 6.22 9.92
C LYS A 120 29.69 4.75 10.14
#